data_AF-A0A8S4GI24-F1
#
_entry.id   AF-A0A8S4GI24-F1
#
_cell.length_a   1.000
_cell.length_b   1.000
_cell.length_c   1.000
_cell.angle_alpha   90.00
_cell.angle_beta   90.00
_cell.angle_gamma   90.00
#
_symmetry.space_group_name_H-M   'P 1'
#
loop_
_entity.id
_entity.type
_entity.pdbx_description
1 polymer ?
#
loop_
_entity_poly.entity_id
_entity_poly.type
_entity_poly.pdbx_seq_one_letter_code
_entity_poly.pdbx_strand_id
1 'polypeptide(L)'
;MQWLDDFVNKLKLIDGRVKDLEATKVELATTKEQLLSIQRSLLAKDQWSRANNVEIKGVPMKKTENLFKLVEAISTHVNYDFPKSQINYVSRLPTYNSKEKSILISFVNRYVKEDFVAAARGMKSIQASDIGFNDSNNRIFVNDHLSSEQKKLLNETKTAAKIKQYLYVWNVRGLRTKTEECLRNVLLNNYDIITFTESWLLGGIADSEILDSRYVVYRRDRDYAATGQTLGGGVLIAVKHTLHSACCYEWKSSAEDQIKL
;
A
#
# COMPACT_ATOMS: atom_id res chain seq x y z
N MET A 1 12.07 -68.31 -11.10
CA MET A 1 12.98 -67.25 -11.60
C MET A 1 12.20 -66.11 -12.24
N GLN A 2 11.30 -66.35 -13.21
CA GLN A 2 10.57 -65.29 -13.92
C GLN A 2 9.76 -64.30 -13.05
N TRP A 3 9.13 -64.76 -11.97
CA TRP A 3 8.42 -63.86 -11.03
C TRP A 3 9.33 -62.85 -10.33
N LEU A 4 10.57 -63.24 -10.05
CA LEU A 4 11.55 -62.36 -9.40
C LEU A 4 12.01 -61.26 -10.37
N ASP A 5 12.21 -61.61 -11.65
CA ASP A 5 12.56 -60.65 -12.70
C ASP A 5 11.42 -59.65 -12.96
N ASP A 6 10.17 -60.12 -12.99
CA ASP A 6 8.99 -59.25 -13.14
C ASP A 6 8.83 -58.29 -11.95
N PHE A 7 9.12 -58.75 -10.73
CA PHE A 7 9.07 -57.92 -9.53
C PHE A 7 10.17 -56.85 -9.55
N VAL A 8 11.40 -57.22 -9.91
CA VAL A 8 12.53 -56.27 -10.05
C VAL A 8 12.25 -55.22 -11.12
N ASN A 9 11.65 -55.63 -12.25
CA ASN A 9 11.27 -54.69 -13.32
C ASN A 9 10.18 -53.72 -12.86
N LYS A 10 9.17 -54.18 -12.11
CA LYS A 10 8.16 -53.30 -11.51
C LYS A 10 8.77 -52.33 -10.49
N LEU A 11 9.71 -52.79 -9.65
CA LEU A 11 10.41 -51.92 -8.70
C LEU A 11 11.22 -50.83 -9.40
N LYS A 12 11.96 -51.17 -10.47
CA LYS A 12 12.68 -50.19 -11.28
C LYS A 12 11.75 -49.16 -11.92
N LEU A 13 10.58 -49.59 -12.39
CA LEU A 13 9.57 -48.68 -12.95
C LEU A 13 8.99 -47.75 -11.88
N ILE A 14 8.69 -48.26 -10.68
CA ILE A 14 8.20 -47.45 -9.56
C ILE A 14 9.26 -46.44 -9.12
N ASP A 15 10.51 -46.87 -8.96
CA ASP A 15 11.63 -45.99 -8.62
C ASP A 15 11.81 -44.86 -9.65
N GLY A 16 11.71 -45.18 -10.94
CA GLY A 16 11.70 -44.18 -12.01
C GLY A 16 10.55 -43.17 -11.86
N ARG A 17 9.33 -43.66 -11.63
CA ARG A 17 8.15 -42.78 -11.43
C ARG A 17 8.26 -41.92 -10.17
N VAL A 18 8.89 -42.42 -9.10
CA VAL A 18 9.12 -41.66 -7.87
C VAL A 18 10.10 -40.52 -8.13
N LYS A 19 11.19 -40.79 -8.87
CA LYS A 19 12.15 -39.75 -9.28
C LYS A 19 11.50 -38.66 -10.12
N ASP A 20 10.65 -39.04 -11.08
CA ASP A 20 9.91 -38.08 -11.91
C ASP A 20 8.93 -37.23 -11.07
N LEU A 21 8.26 -37.84 -10.08
CA LEU A 21 7.38 -37.12 -9.15
C LEU A 21 8.14 -36.13 -8.27
N GLU A 22 9.32 -36.50 -7.79
CA GLU A 22 10.19 -35.62 -7.00
C GLU A 22 10.67 -34.43 -7.83
N ALA A 23 11.12 -34.67 -9.06
CA ALA A 23 11.50 -33.61 -9.99
C ALA A 23 10.33 -32.66 -10.29
N THR A 24 9.16 -33.21 -10.60
CA THR A 24 7.93 -32.42 -10.85
C THR A 24 7.55 -31.58 -9.63
N LYS A 25 7.72 -32.10 -8.42
CA LYS A 25 7.43 -31.37 -7.18
C LYS A 25 8.36 -30.16 -7.00
N VAL A 26 9.64 -30.31 -7.33
CA VAL A 26 10.62 -29.21 -7.27
C VAL A 26 10.30 -28.15 -8.33
N GLU A 27 9.97 -28.56 -9.56
CA GLU A 27 9.53 -27.64 -10.61
C GLU A 27 8.25 -26.90 -10.24
N LEU A 28 7.28 -27.58 -9.61
CA LEU A 28 6.04 -26.98 -9.15
C LEU A 28 6.29 -25.92 -8.06
N ALA A 29 7.21 -26.19 -7.13
CA ALA A 29 7.60 -25.23 -6.10
C ALA A 29 8.22 -23.97 -6.73
N THR A 30 9.18 -24.18 -7.65
CA THR A 30 9.86 -23.10 -8.37
C THR A 30 8.88 -22.26 -9.20
N THR A 31 7.94 -22.91 -9.90
CA THR A 31 6.92 -22.25 -10.71
C THR A 31 5.98 -21.41 -9.85
N LYS A 32 5.58 -21.91 -8.67
CA LYS A 32 4.75 -21.16 -7.72
C LYS A 32 5.47 -19.91 -7.21
N GLU A 33 6.76 -20.01 -6.91
CA GLU A 33 7.55 -18.85 -6.48
C GLU A 33 7.65 -17.80 -7.58
N GLN A 34 7.92 -18.21 -8.83
CA GLN A 34 7.94 -17.31 -9.98
C GLN A 34 6.59 -16.64 -10.19
N LEU A 35 5.48 -17.37 -10.09
CA LEU A 35 4.13 -16.83 -10.22
C LEU A 35 3.85 -15.76 -9.15
N LEU A 36 4.21 -16.03 -7.90
CA LEU A 36 4.09 -15.05 -6.82
C LEU A 36 4.94 -13.80 -7.09
N SER A 37 6.16 -13.97 -7.59
CA SER A 37 7.05 -12.84 -7.93
C SER A 37 6.46 -11.96 -9.04
N ILE A 38 5.89 -12.58 -10.08
CA ILE A 38 5.25 -11.89 -11.20
C ILE A 38 3.99 -11.16 -10.71
N GLN A 39 3.18 -11.82 -9.88
CA GLN A 39 1.99 -11.20 -9.30
C GLN A 39 2.35 -9.96 -8.47
N ARG A 40 3.40 -10.02 -7.64
CA ARG A 40 3.89 -8.85 -6.89
C ARG A 40 4.34 -7.72 -7.81
N SER A 41 5.12 -8.04 -8.84
CA SER A 41 5.59 -7.06 -9.84
C SER A 41 4.43 -6.40 -10.58
N LEU A 42 3.41 -7.18 -10.96
CA LEU A 42 2.21 -6.68 -11.61
C LEU A 42 1.44 -5.71 -10.71
N LEU A 43 1.23 -6.07 -9.44
CA LEU A 43 0.56 -5.21 -8.47
C LEU A 43 1.33 -3.91 -8.24
N ALA A 44 2.66 -3.97 -8.13
CA ALA A 44 3.50 -2.79 -7.99
C ALA A 44 3.41 -1.87 -9.21
N LYS A 45 3.43 -2.44 -10.42
CA LYS A 45 3.26 -1.67 -11.67
C LYS A 45 1.87 -1.05 -11.81
N ASP A 46 0.82 -1.77 -11.44
CA ASP A 46 -0.54 -1.23 -11.45
C ASP A 46 -0.63 -0.03 -10.51
N GLN A 47 -0.11 -0.14 -9.29
CA GLN A 47 -0.12 0.98 -8.35
C GLN A 47 0.78 2.14 -8.80
N TRP A 48 1.93 1.86 -9.42
CA TRP A 48 2.80 2.88 -9.99
C TRP A 48 2.09 3.72 -11.05
N SER A 49 1.31 3.07 -11.93
CA SER A 49 0.49 3.77 -12.93
C SER A 49 -0.56 4.70 -12.32
N ARG A 50 -0.87 4.52 -11.02
CA ARG A 50 -1.85 5.30 -10.25
C ARG A 50 -1.20 6.32 -9.31
N ALA A 51 0.13 6.39 -9.27
CA ALA A 51 0.85 7.24 -8.32
C ALA A 51 0.48 8.73 -8.45
N ASN A 52 0.23 9.20 -9.68
CA ASN A 52 -0.14 10.59 -9.97
C ASN A 52 -1.67 10.80 -10.01
N ASN A 53 -2.45 9.80 -9.62
CA ASN A 53 -3.89 9.82 -9.75
C ASN A 53 -4.59 10.08 -8.41
N VAL A 54 -5.67 10.85 -8.47
CA VAL A 54 -6.54 11.18 -7.34
C VAL A 54 -7.95 10.70 -7.64
N GLU A 55 -8.56 10.02 -6.67
CA GLU A 55 -9.95 9.58 -6.72
C GLU A 55 -10.78 10.46 -5.78
N ILE A 56 -11.76 11.18 -6.35
CA ILE A 56 -12.70 12.02 -5.64
C ILE A 56 -14.06 11.30 -5.57
N LYS A 57 -14.51 11.03 -4.34
CA LYS A 57 -15.79 10.38 -4.06
C LYS A 57 -16.82 11.38 -3.55
N GLY A 58 -18.10 11.04 -3.69
CA GLY A 58 -19.22 11.80 -3.12
C GLY A 58 -19.72 12.97 -3.96
N VAL A 59 -19.15 13.20 -5.16
CA VAL A 59 -19.62 14.24 -6.08
C VAL A 59 -20.81 13.73 -6.88
N PRO A 60 -22.02 14.33 -6.77
CA PRO A 60 -23.20 13.89 -7.52
C PRO A 60 -22.99 14.01 -9.03
N MET A 61 -23.70 13.17 -9.80
CA MET A 61 -23.58 13.13 -11.26
C MET A 61 -24.68 13.98 -11.91
N LYS A 62 -24.31 14.86 -12.85
CA LYS A 62 -25.26 15.61 -13.71
C LYS A 62 -25.08 15.16 -15.16
N LYS A 63 -26.18 15.16 -15.95
CA LYS A 63 -26.14 14.75 -17.37
C LYS A 63 -25.18 15.60 -18.21
N THR A 64 -25.07 16.89 -17.88
CA THR A 64 -24.20 17.86 -18.53
C THR A 64 -23.25 18.45 -17.49
N GLU A 65 -22.22 17.69 -17.13
CA GLU A 65 -21.21 18.13 -16.17
C GLU A 65 -19.89 18.49 -16.86
N ASN A 66 -19.27 19.58 -16.39
CA ASN A 66 -17.90 19.89 -16.74
C ASN A 66 -17.01 19.48 -15.56
N LEU A 67 -16.37 18.32 -15.68
CA LEU A 67 -15.54 17.77 -14.61
C LEU A 67 -14.40 18.71 -14.21
N PHE A 68 -13.85 19.47 -15.16
CA PHE A 68 -12.80 20.44 -14.85
C PHE A 68 -13.32 21.55 -13.93
N LYS A 69 -14.50 22.12 -14.21
CA LYS A 69 -15.12 23.13 -13.33
C LYS A 69 -15.43 22.59 -11.93
N LEU A 70 -15.80 21.31 -11.82
CA LEU A 70 -16.00 20.67 -10.53
C LEU A 70 -14.69 20.53 -9.76
N VAL A 71 -13.61 20.15 -10.44
CA VAL A 71 -12.28 20.07 -9.84
C VAL A 71 -11.78 21.45 -9.41
N GLU A 72 -12.00 22.48 -10.23
CA GLU A 72 -11.69 23.89 -9.91
C GLU A 72 -12.47 24.37 -8.68
N ALA A 73 -13.77 24.08 -8.59
CA ALA A 73 -14.55 24.40 -7.39
C ALA A 73 -13.99 23.72 -6.12
N ILE A 74 -13.54 22.46 -6.24
CA ILE A 74 -12.90 21.75 -5.13
C ILE A 74 -11.54 22.38 -4.80
N SER A 75 -10.71 22.70 -5.81
CA SER A 75 -9.37 23.29 -5.63
C SER A 75 -9.43 24.62 -4.89
N THR A 76 -10.36 25.48 -5.29
CA THR A 76 -10.61 26.77 -4.64
C THR A 76 -11.14 26.59 -3.22
N HIS A 77 -12.04 25.63 -2.99
CA HIS A 77 -12.57 25.36 -1.65
C HIS A 77 -11.49 24.85 -0.69
N VAL A 78 -10.53 24.04 -1.17
CA VAL A 78 -9.41 23.54 -0.34
C VAL A 78 -8.23 24.52 -0.27
N ASN A 79 -8.37 25.72 -0.85
CA ASN A 79 -7.36 26.78 -0.89
C ASN A 79 -6.02 26.31 -1.52
N TYR A 80 -6.11 25.50 -2.57
CA TYR A 80 -4.96 25.06 -3.36
C TYR A 80 -5.32 25.02 -4.84
N ASP A 81 -4.99 26.09 -5.55
CA ASP A 81 -5.27 26.21 -6.98
C ASP A 81 -4.09 25.73 -7.84
N PHE A 82 -4.43 25.17 -8.99
CA PHE A 82 -3.45 24.73 -9.99
C PHE A 82 -4.01 24.92 -11.40
N PRO A 83 -3.17 25.22 -12.40
CA PRO A 83 -3.65 25.45 -13.75
C PRO A 83 -4.07 24.13 -14.41
N LYS A 84 -4.98 24.23 -15.38
CA LYS A 84 -5.45 23.08 -16.18
C LYS A 84 -4.32 22.26 -16.82
N SER A 85 -3.19 22.89 -17.14
CA SER A 85 -2.01 22.22 -17.69
C SER A 85 -1.38 21.19 -16.76
N GLN A 86 -1.68 21.22 -15.45
CA GLN A 86 -1.24 20.19 -14.50
C GLN A 86 -2.11 18.93 -14.55
N ILE A 87 -3.25 18.97 -15.22
CA ILE A 87 -4.13 17.82 -15.39
C ILE A 87 -3.81 17.16 -16.73
N ASN A 88 -3.40 15.89 -16.67
CA ASN A 88 -3.25 15.05 -17.85
C ASN A 88 -4.64 14.66 -18.40
N TYR A 89 -5.51 14.10 -17.55
CA TYR A 89 -6.91 13.85 -17.89
C TYR A 89 -7.80 13.81 -16.65
N VAL A 90 -9.11 13.97 -16.87
CA VAL A 90 -10.15 13.82 -15.84
C VAL A 90 -11.32 13.00 -16.40
N SER A 91 -11.82 12.05 -15.63
CA SER A 91 -12.93 11.19 -16.04
C SER A 91 -13.75 10.68 -14.86
N ARG A 92 -14.97 10.21 -15.11
CA ARG A 92 -15.75 9.45 -14.12
C ARG A 92 -15.34 7.98 -14.17
N LEU A 93 -15.00 7.39 -13.03
CA LEU A 93 -14.72 5.96 -12.93
C LEU A 93 -16.02 5.15 -12.88
N PRO A 94 -16.19 4.16 -13.77
CA PRO A 94 -17.28 3.20 -13.63
C PRO A 94 -17.06 2.40 -12.35
N THR A 95 -18.07 2.38 -11.48
CA THR A 95 -18.06 1.55 -10.27
C THR A 95 -19.11 0.46 -10.47
N TYR A 96 -18.71 -0.79 -10.30
CA TYR A 96 -19.61 -1.93 -10.37
C TYR A 96 -20.70 -1.77 -9.29
N ASN A 97 -21.97 -1.80 -9.69
CA ASN A 97 -23.14 -1.68 -8.80
C ASN A 97 -23.35 -0.34 -8.05
N SER A 98 -22.70 0.75 -8.46
CA SER A 98 -22.99 2.09 -7.90
C SER A 98 -23.53 3.04 -8.96
N LYS A 99 -24.63 3.73 -8.63
CA LYS A 99 -25.15 4.85 -9.42
C LYS A 99 -24.26 6.10 -9.30
N GLU A 100 -23.50 6.21 -8.21
CA GLU A 100 -22.54 7.29 -7.98
C GLU A 100 -21.16 6.87 -8.49
N LYS A 101 -20.68 7.56 -9.53
CA LYS A 101 -19.35 7.36 -10.12
C LYS A 101 -18.36 8.34 -9.53
N SER A 102 -17.22 7.86 -9.06
CA SER A 102 -16.16 8.73 -8.54
C SER A 102 -15.47 9.50 -9.68
N ILE A 103 -14.92 10.67 -9.41
CA ILE A 103 -14.09 11.41 -10.37
C ILE A 103 -12.64 10.95 -10.19
N LEU A 104 -11.97 10.65 -11.30
CA LEU A 104 -10.54 10.38 -11.35
C LEU A 104 -9.85 11.56 -12.03
N ILE A 105 -8.80 12.06 -11.39
CA ILE A 105 -7.91 13.06 -11.95
C ILE A 105 -6.54 12.42 -12.07
N SER A 106 -5.91 12.54 -13.24
CA SER A 106 -4.51 12.22 -13.45
C SER A 106 -3.71 13.50 -13.58
N PHE A 107 -2.72 13.69 -12.71
CA PHE A 107 -1.83 14.84 -12.74
C PHE A 107 -0.57 14.55 -13.56
N VAL A 108 -0.03 15.59 -14.18
CA VAL A 108 1.28 15.53 -14.86
C VAL A 108 2.40 15.42 -13.83
N ASN A 109 2.32 16.23 -12.77
CA ASN A 109 3.33 16.28 -11.72
C ASN A 109 2.81 15.65 -10.42
N ARG A 110 3.57 14.70 -9.88
CA ARG A 110 3.24 14.04 -8.60
C ARG A 110 3.20 15.02 -7.43
N TYR A 111 4.10 16.00 -7.37
CA TYR A 111 4.16 16.97 -6.27
C TYR A 111 2.87 17.79 -6.18
N VAL A 112 2.39 18.33 -7.31
CA VAL A 112 1.13 19.07 -7.38
C VAL A 112 -0.05 18.23 -6.86
N LYS A 113 -0.05 16.95 -7.22
CA LYS A 113 -1.03 15.98 -6.73
C LYS A 113 -0.92 15.76 -5.22
N GLU A 114 0.27 15.58 -4.67
CA GLU A 114 0.45 15.34 -3.23
C GLU A 114 0.03 16.56 -2.42
N ASP A 115 0.37 17.76 -2.88
CA ASP A 115 -0.01 19.03 -2.25
C ASP A 115 -1.53 19.25 -2.29
N PHE A 116 -2.19 18.97 -3.42
CA PHE A 116 -3.65 19.03 -3.52
C PHE A 116 -4.35 18.05 -2.56
N VAL A 117 -3.86 16.80 -2.49
CA VAL A 117 -4.41 15.79 -1.57
C VAL A 117 -4.18 16.20 -0.11
N ALA A 118 -3.00 16.75 0.21
CA ALA A 118 -2.68 17.24 1.55
C ALA A 118 -3.59 18.42 1.95
N ALA A 119 -3.77 19.41 1.07
CA ALA A 119 -4.68 20.53 1.28
C ALA A 119 -6.12 20.04 1.54
N ALA A 120 -6.62 19.13 0.70
CA ALA A 120 -7.95 18.55 0.88
C ALA A 120 -8.10 17.74 2.18
N ARG A 121 -7.05 17.04 2.64
CA ARG A 121 -7.04 16.32 3.93
C ARG A 121 -6.95 17.26 5.13
N GLY A 122 -6.35 18.44 4.97
CA GLY A 122 -6.30 19.48 5.99
C GLY A 122 -7.68 20.08 6.29
N MET A 123 -8.62 19.98 5.36
CA MET A 123 -10.00 20.42 5.55
C MET A 123 -10.78 19.46 6.46
N LYS A 124 -11.50 20.01 7.46
CA LYS A 124 -12.32 19.21 8.38
C LYS A 124 -13.43 18.44 7.66
N SER A 125 -14.03 19.04 6.64
CA SER A 125 -15.06 18.44 5.79
C SER A 125 -15.18 19.22 4.48
N ILE A 126 -15.52 18.53 3.40
CA ILE A 126 -15.88 19.11 2.10
C ILE A 126 -17.25 18.53 1.77
N GLN A 127 -18.26 19.36 1.54
CA GLN A 127 -19.62 18.94 1.21
C GLN A 127 -19.93 19.22 -0.26
N ALA A 128 -20.87 18.46 -0.82
CA ALA A 128 -21.35 18.70 -2.18
C ALA A 128 -21.98 20.10 -2.35
N SER A 129 -22.59 20.65 -1.30
CA SER A 129 -23.08 22.04 -1.26
C SER A 129 -21.97 23.06 -1.53
N ASP A 130 -20.75 22.81 -1.04
CA ASP A 130 -19.63 23.74 -1.14
C ASP A 130 -19.13 23.93 -2.58
N ILE A 131 -19.49 22.99 -3.47
CA ILE A 131 -19.14 23.01 -4.90
C ILE A 131 -20.37 23.17 -5.80
N GLY A 132 -21.48 23.69 -5.25
CA GLY A 132 -22.67 24.05 -6.01
C GLY A 132 -23.73 22.96 -6.16
N PHE A 133 -23.76 21.96 -5.29
CA PHE A 133 -24.86 20.98 -5.19
C PHE A 133 -25.66 21.19 -3.89
N ASN A 134 -26.50 22.23 -3.88
CA ASN A 134 -27.30 22.58 -2.71
C ASN A 134 -28.34 21.51 -2.32
N ASP A 135 -28.75 20.67 -3.28
CA ASP A 135 -29.73 19.59 -3.07
C ASP A 135 -29.10 18.29 -2.52
N SER A 136 -27.77 18.26 -2.33
CA SER A 136 -27.04 17.08 -1.87
C SER A 136 -26.20 17.42 -0.65
N ASN A 137 -26.38 16.62 0.41
CA ASN A 137 -25.55 16.70 1.61
C ASN A 137 -24.43 15.63 1.62
N ASN A 138 -23.99 15.22 0.43
CA ASN A 138 -22.96 14.20 0.30
C ASN A 138 -21.60 14.78 0.68
N ARG A 139 -20.89 14.10 1.57
CA ARG A 139 -19.51 14.45 1.89
C ARG A 139 -18.58 14.02 0.74
N ILE A 140 -17.73 14.95 0.34
CA ILE A 140 -16.71 14.74 -0.69
C ILE A 140 -15.43 14.25 -0.04
N PHE A 141 -14.81 13.24 -0.64
CA PHE A 141 -13.54 12.69 -0.19
C PHE A 141 -12.52 12.74 -1.32
N VAL A 142 -11.39 13.40 -1.09
CA VAL A 142 -10.25 13.44 -2.01
C VAL A 142 -9.21 12.43 -1.52
N ASN A 143 -8.97 11.38 -2.30
CA ASN A 143 -8.07 10.29 -1.91
C ASN A 143 -7.07 9.97 -2.99
N ASP A 144 -5.97 9.33 -2.57
CA ASP A 144 -5.11 8.60 -3.48
C ASP A 144 -5.87 7.54 -4.27
N HIS A 145 -5.59 7.44 -5.58
CA HIS A 145 -6.09 6.31 -6.35
C HIS A 145 -5.27 5.05 -6.03
N LEU A 146 -5.93 4.08 -5.40
CA LEU A 146 -5.36 2.78 -5.03
C LEU A 146 -5.99 1.66 -5.86
N SER A 147 -5.22 0.60 -6.12
CA SER A 147 -5.75 -0.64 -6.72
C SER A 147 -6.82 -1.28 -5.82
N SER A 148 -7.64 -2.15 -6.39
CA SER A 148 -8.68 -2.86 -5.64
C SER A 148 -8.09 -3.72 -4.52
N GLU A 149 -6.98 -4.42 -4.76
CA GLU A 149 -6.31 -5.19 -3.70
C GLU A 149 -5.76 -4.28 -2.60
N GLN A 150 -5.15 -3.16 -2.96
CA GLN A 150 -4.59 -2.24 -1.96
C GLN A 150 -5.68 -1.56 -1.13
N LYS A 151 -6.83 -1.24 -1.73
CA LYS A 151 -8.02 -0.76 -1.01
C LYS A 151 -8.51 -1.81 -0.01
N LYS A 152 -8.58 -3.08 -0.44
CA LYS A 152 -8.97 -4.20 0.43
C LYS A 152 -8.01 -4.34 1.60
N LEU A 153 -6.71 -4.41 1.33
CA LEU A 153 -5.65 -4.50 2.33
C LEU A 153 -5.69 -3.32 3.32
N LEU A 154 -5.85 -2.10 2.82
CA LEU A 154 -5.97 -0.90 3.66
C LEU A 154 -7.19 -0.98 4.59
N ASN A 155 -8.33 -1.43 4.07
CA ASN A 155 -9.55 -1.57 4.87
C ASN A 155 -9.42 -2.68 5.92
N GLU A 156 -8.86 -3.83 5.55
CA GLU A 156 -8.58 -4.93 6.49
C GLU A 156 -7.62 -4.49 7.59
N THR A 157 -6.56 -3.76 7.23
CA THR A 157 -5.58 -3.21 8.17
C THR A 157 -6.23 -2.21 9.12
N LYS A 158 -7.04 -1.27 8.60
CA LYS A 158 -7.81 -0.32 9.44
C LYS A 158 -8.78 -1.03 10.38
N THR A 159 -9.44 -2.08 9.90
CA THR A 159 -10.39 -2.86 10.69
C THR A 159 -9.67 -3.62 11.80
N ALA A 160 -8.57 -4.29 11.48
CA ALA A 160 -7.73 -4.99 12.46
C ALA A 160 -7.16 -4.02 13.50
N ALA A 161 -6.69 -2.84 13.08
CA ALA A 161 -6.21 -1.79 13.97
C ALA A 161 -7.31 -1.32 14.92
N LYS A 162 -8.52 -1.05 14.41
CA LYS A 162 -9.66 -0.67 15.25
C LYS A 162 -10.04 -1.76 16.26
N ILE A 163 -10.07 -3.04 15.84
CA ILE A 163 -10.38 -4.17 16.72
C ILE A 163 -9.34 -4.32 17.83
N LYS A 164 -8.06 -4.21 17.47
CA LYS A 164 -6.94 -4.34 18.43
C LYS A 164 -6.64 -3.05 19.21
N GLN A 165 -7.48 -2.02 19.05
CA GLN A 165 -7.28 -0.67 19.60
C GLN A 165 -5.90 -0.09 19.28
N TYR A 166 -5.33 -0.46 18.14
CA TYR A 166 -4.14 0.21 17.63
C TYR A 166 -4.51 1.63 17.26
N LEU A 167 -3.78 2.57 17.84
CA LEU A 167 -4.16 3.97 17.85
C LEU A 167 -4.13 4.55 16.41
N TYR A 168 -3.19 4.14 15.53
CA TYR A 168 -3.07 4.69 14.16
C TYR A 168 -2.45 3.72 13.13
N VAL A 169 -2.88 3.83 11.86
CA VAL A 169 -2.30 3.12 10.68
C VAL A 169 -1.88 4.16 9.65
N TRP A 170 -0.59 4.21 9.31
CA TRP A 170 -0.04 5.17 8.34
C TRP A 170 0.35 4.50 7.03
N ASN A 171 -0.08 5.08 5.91
CA ASN A 171 0.46 4.75 4.59
C ASN A 171 1.41 5.88 4.15
N VAL A 172 2.70 5.74 4.44
CA VAL A 172 3.71 6.77 4.15
C VAL A 172 4.19 6.77 2.70
N ARG A 173 3.91 5.71 1.92
CA ARG A 173 4.41 5.51 0.53
C ARG A 173 5.93 5.75 0.38
N GLY A 174 6.68 5.65 1.48
CA GLY A 174 8.06 6.12 1.63
C GLY A 174 8.25 7.00 2.87
N LEU A 175 8.90 6.45 3.89
CA LEU A 175 9.24 7.16 5.14
C LEU A 175 10.50 8.04 4.97
N ARG A 176 11.39 7.65 4.06
CA ARG A 176 12.69 8.32 3.82
C ARG A 176 12.60 9.82 3.57
N THR A 177 11.60 10.30 2.85
CA THR A 177 11.46 11.75 2.54
C THR A 177 10.67 12.52 3.60
N LYS A 178 10.25 11.85 4.68
CA LYS A 178 9.33 12.39 5.70
C LYS A 178 9.82 12.08 7.12
N THR A 179 11.11 11.88 7.32
CA THR A 179 11.69 11.53 8.62
C THR A 179 11.40 12.61 9.67
N GLU A 180 11.62 13.88 9.35
CA GLU A 180 11.32 15.01 10.25
C GLU A 180 9.84 15.14 10.59
N GLU A 181 8.96 14.98 9.59
CA GLU A 181 7.52 15.00 9.80
C GLU A 181 7.07 13.83 10.68
N CYS A 182 7.62 12.64 10.44
CA CYS A 182 7.38 11.46 11.27
C CYS A 182 7.81 11.71 12.71
N LEU A 183 9.06 12.13 12.93
CA LEU A 183 9.59 12.37 14.28
C LEU A 183 8.77 13.42 15.03
N ARG A 184 8.42 14.54 14.38
CA ARG A 184 7.57 15.57 14.98
C ARG A 184 6.22 15.00 15.42
N ASN A 185 5.58 14.20 14.57
CA ASN A 185 4.31 13.57 14.91
C ASN A 185 4.44 12.55 16.03
N VAL A 186 5.52 11.78 16.04
CA VAL A 186 5.81 10.84 17.13
C VAL A 186 5.95 11.61 18.43
N LEU A 187 6.72 12.70 18.46
CA LEU A 187 6.91 13.54 19.66
C LEU A 187 5.61 14.17 20.18
N LEU A 188 4.72 14.61 19.28
CA LEU A 188 3.44 15.22 19.65
C LEU A 188 2.40 14.21 20.13
N ASN A 189 2.59 12.93 19.86
CA ASN A 189 1.63 11.88 20.18
C ASN A 189 2.23 10.83 21.12
N ASN A 190 1.38 9.98 21.70
CA ASN A 190 1.80 8.92 22.62
C ASN A 190 1.25 7.58 22.14
N TYR A 191 1.82 7.06 21.04
CA TYR A 191 1.41 5.79 20.46
C TYR A 191 1.98 4.62 21.27
N ASP A 192 1.25 3.52 21.40
CA ASP A 192 1.76 2.31 22.06
C ASP A 192 2.57 1.44 21.10
N ILE A 193 2.11 1.32 19.85
CA ILE A 193 2.77 0.59 18.77
C ILE A 193 2.68 1.41 17.49
N ILE A 194 3.79 1.51 16.76
CA ILE A 194 3.89 2.20 15.47
C ILE A 194 4.40 1.19 14.44
N THR A 195 3.74 1.09 13.29
CA THR A 195 4.16 0.17 12.21
C THR A 195 4.28 0.93 10.89
N PHE A 196 5.44 0.82 10.25
CA PHE A 196 5.67 1.29 8.88
C PHE A 196 5.98 0.11 7.98
N THR A 197 5.21 0.01 6.89
CA THR A 197 5.48 -0.90 5.78
C THR A 197 5.94 -0.08 4.58
N GLU A 198 6.83 -0.64 3.75
CA GLU A 198 7.45 0.10 2.65
C GLU A 198 8.14 1.38 3.16
N SER A 199 9.04 1.23 4.13
CA SER A 199 9.73 2.36 4.77
C SER A 199 10.68 3.09 3.79
N TRP A 200 11.26 2.36 2.83
CA TRP A 200 12.31 2.82 1.92
C TRP A 200 13.52 3.46 2.63
N LEU A 201 13.71 3.10 3.91
CA LEU A 201 14.87 3.54 4.68
C LEU A 201 16.12 2.76 4.25
N LEU A 202 17.27 3.36 4.50
CA LEU A 202 18.59 2.81 4.22
C LEU A 202 19.42 2.87 5.51
N GLY A 203 20.45 2.04 5.63
CA GLY A 203 21.30 1.97 6.82
C GLY A 203 21.97 3.30 7.23
N GLY A 204 22.00 4.30 6.35
CA GLY A 204 22.48 5.65 6.67
C GLY A 204 21.50 6.54 7.43
N ILE A 205 20.27 6.08 7.70
CA ILE A 205 19.27 6.81 8.50
C ILE A 205 19.17 6.10 9.85
N ALA A 206 19.47 6.79 10.95
CA ALA A 206 19.37 6.23 12.29
C ALA A 206 17.91 6.17 12.77
N ASP A 207 17.59 5.18 13.62
CA ASP A 207 16.24 5.04 14.18
C ASP A 207 15.82 6.27 15.00
N SER A 208 16.79 6.91 15.66
CA SER A 208 16.61 8.15 16.42
C SER A 208 16.19 9.36 15.58
N GLU A 209 16.39 9.32 14.25
CA GLU A 209 15.92 10.37 13.34
C GLU A 209 14.41 10.26 13.05
N ILE A 210 13.81 9.13 13.39
CA ILE A 210 12.44 8.77 13.01
C ILE A 210 11.57 8.63 14.26
N LEU A 211 12.14 8.08 15.33
CA LEU A 211 11.48 7.73 16.58
C LEU A 211 12.34 8.18 17.76
N ASP A 212 11.69 8.68 18.80
CA ASP A 212 12.40 9.03 20.03
C ASP A 212 12.58 7.81 20.97
N SER A 213 13.30 8.04 22.07
CA SER A 213 13.71 7.02 23.03
C SER A 213 12.58 6.37 23.83
N ARG A 214 11.30 6.70 23.59
CA ARG A 214 10.15 6.01 24.20
C ARG A 214 9.89 4.64 23.60
N TYR A 215 10.49 4.32 22.45
CA TYR A 215 10.20 3.10 21.70
C TYR A 215 11.41 2.17 21.56
N VAL A 216 11.15 0.88 21.73
CA VAL A 216 11.99 -0.19 21.21
C VAL A 216 11.72 -0.32 19.71
N VAL A 217 12.76 -0.16 18.90
CA VAL A 217 12.64 -0.18 17.44
C VAL A 217 13.10 -1.52 16.88
N TYR A 218 12.25 -2.13 16.07
CA TYR A 218 12.53 -3.32 15.28
C TYR A 218 12.45 -2.94 13.81
N ARG A 219 13.61 -2.81 13.18
CA ARG A 219 13.73 -2.36 11.79
C ARG A 219 14.44 -3.41 10.94
N ARG A 220 13.94 -3.58 9.72
CA ARG A 220 14.54 -4.40 8.68
C ARG A 220 14.42 -3.65 7.36
N ASP A 221 15.52 -3.04 6.96
CA ASP A 221 15.63 -2.40 5.65
C ASP A 221 15.79 -3.46 4.56
N ARG A 222 15.45 -3.09 3.32
CA ARG A 222 15.60 -3.98 2.18
C ARG A 222 17.05 -3.95 1.68
N ASP A 223 17.64 -5.11 1.46
CA ASP A 223 18.96 -5.22 0.85
C ASP A 223 18.81 -5.38 -0.67
N TYR A 224 18.81 -4.26 -1.39
CA TYR A 224 18.70 -4.27 -2.86
C TYR A 224 19.89 -4.95 -3.54
N ALA A 225 21.08 -4.95 -2.91
CA ALA A 225 22.28 -5.55 -3.48
C ALA A 225 22.22 -7.08 -3.41
N ALA A 226 21.78 -7.63 -2.28
CA ALA A 226 21.64 -9.07 -2.10
C ALA A 226 20.39 -9.65 -2.80
N THR A 227 19.31 -8.87 -2.91
CA THR A 227 18.02 -9.37 -3.43
C THR A 227 17.84 -9.15 -4.93
N GLY A 228 18.63 -8.27 -5.56
CA GLY A 228 18.48 -7.90 -6.98
C GLY A 228 17.15 -7.21 -7.31
N GLN A 229 16.35 -6.88 -6.29
CA GLN A 229 15.07 -6.22 -6.46
C GLN A 229 15.27 -4.72 -6.67
N THR A 230 14.40 -4.09 -7.45
CA THR A 230 14.43 -2.64 -7.72
C THR A 230 13.26 -1.89 -7.09
N LEU A 231 12.34 -2.62 -6.44
CA LEU A 231 11.08 -2.11 -5.90
C LEU A 231 10.76 -2.73 -4.54
N GLY A 232 9.99 -2.00 -3.72
CA GLY A 232 9.59 -2.40 -2.37
C GLY A 232 10.51 -1.81 -1.30
N GLY A 233 9.95 -1.40 -0.15
CA GLY A 233 10.70 -0.89 1.00
C GLY A 233 10.83 -1.93 2.13
N GLY A 234 11.53 -1.56 3.21
CA GLY A 234 11.63 -2.37 4.42
C GLY A 234 10.42 -2.23 5.35
N VAL A 235 10.52 -2.86 6.51
CA VAL A 235 9.52 -2.79 7.60
C VAL A 235 10.17 -2.21 8.85
N LEU A 236 9.44 -1.33 9.54
CA LEU A 236 9.81 -0.81 10.84
C LEU A 236 8.62 -0.97 11.78
N ILE A 237 8.86 -1.53 12.96
CA ILE A 237 7.89 -1.60 14.05
C ILE A 237 8.52 -0.99 15.29
N ALA A 238 7.83 -0.04 15.91
CA ALA A 238 8.22 0.58 17.17
C ALA A 238 7.21 0.19 18.25
N VAL A 239 7.70 -0.30 19.39
CA VAL A 239 6.86 -0.65 20.54
C VAL A 239 7.31 0.16 21.73
N LYS A 240 6.37 0.82 22.41
CA LYS A 240 6.66 1.63 23.58
C LYS A 240 7.33 0.78 24.67
N HIS A 241 8.38 1.31 25.32
CA HIS A 241 9.17 0.58 26.33
C HIS A 241 8.36 0.01 27.50
N THR A 242 7.17 0.56 27.77
CA THR A 242 6.27 0.06 28.81
C THR A 242 5.61 -1.27 28.46
N LEU A 243 5.66 -1.68 27.18
CA LEU A 243 5.13 -2.94 26.69
C LEU A 243 6.27 -3.94 26.48
N HIS A 244 6.01 -5.21 26.83
CA HIS A 244 6.95 -6.28 26.55
C HIS A 244 6.87 -6.70 25.08
N SER A 245 7.98 -6.65 24.37
CA SER A 245 8.09 -7.10 22.98
C SER A 245 9.41 -7.82 22.73
N ALA A 246 9.40 -8.81 21.85
CA ALA A 246 10.58 -9.55 21.44
C ALA A 246 10.49 -9.90 19.95
N CYS A 247 11.63 -10.07 19.28
CA CYS A 247 11.65 -10.50 17.89
C CYS A 247 11.52 -12.03 17.82
N CYS A 248 10.52 -12.55 17.10
CA CYS A 248 10.40 -13.98 16.84
C CYS A 248 11.16 -14.37 15.58
N TYR A 249 12.35 -14.97 15.74
CA TYR A 249 13.25 -15.29 14.62
C TYR A 249 12.74 -16.43 13.74
N GLU A 250 11.98 -17.37 14.30
CA GLU A 250 11.39 -18.50 13.58
C GLU A 250 10.39 -18.05 12.50
N TRP A 251 9.83 -16.84 12.64
CA TRP A 251 8.77 -16.32 11.78
C TRP A 251 9.29 -15.26 10.81
N LYS A 252 10.62 -15.12 10.70
CA LYS A 252 11.26 -14.28 9.71
C LYS A 252 11.07 -14.88 8.33
N SER A 253 10.26 -14.20 7.52
CA SER A 253 10.14 -14.51 6.10
C SER A 253 11.48 -14.28 5.38
N SER A 254 11.78 -15.14 4.40
CA SER A 254 12.89 -14.99 3.45
C SER A 254 12.70 -13.78 2.55
N ALA A 255 11.45 -13.41 2.27
CA ALA A 255 11.11 -12.09 1.76
C ALA A 255 11.17 -11.09 2.93
N GLU A 256 11.96 -10.04 2.81
CA GLU A 256 12.24 -9.00 3.81
C GLU A 256 11.03 -8.11 4.14
N ASP A 257 9.82 -8.66 4.03
CA ASP A 257 8.53 -7.97 4.02
C ASP A 257 7.81 -8.05 5.38
N GLN A 258 8.33 -8.77 6.37
CA GLN A 258 7.65 -8.97 7.66
C GLN A 258 8.62 -9.01 8.85
N ILE A 259 8.36 -8.15 9.83
CA ILE A 259 8.76 -8.33 11.23
C ILE A 259 7.48 -8.72 11.96
N LYS A 260 7.51 -9.84 12.69
CA LYS A 260 6.43 -10.24 13.60
C LYS A 260 6.97 -10.14 15.02
N LEU A 261 6.26 -9.36 15.84
CA LEU A 261 6.47 -9.19 17.28
C LEU A 261 5.44 -10.01 18.05
#